data_AF-A0A6U2RT25-F1
#
_entry.id   AF-A0A6U2RT25-F1
#
_cell.length_a   1.000
_cell.length_b   1.000
_cell.length_c   1.000
_cell.angle_alpha   90.00
_cell.angle_beta   90.00
_cell.angle_gamma   90.00
#
_symmetry.space_group_name_H-M   'P 1'
#
loop_
_entity.id
_entity.type
_entity.pdbx_description
1 polymer ?
#
loop_
_entity_poly.entity_id
_entity_poly.type
_entity_poly.pdbx_seq_one_letter_code
_entity_poly.pdbx_strand_id
1 'polypeptide(L)'
;MTDKEEENSNVAEKEETGSEKEGEVWDIEKAYKKKDRTMRCMSKDGKCNQMAVAQWRCEGKEPWETCEDCQEDEFGGWPEGFEFDEDEDEDNHEETNQEGTADTIEEEEEKEEQADNNANGSADDDNDEDNDEDEDEEDEEEDGEQWAVEHVYTIAEIDCPEPVICQSEKCKLVACARWKSDTNELWDTCLDCQEKDYGGWPDDQEFVLEALADKELVENQGRKCSKKSFKKGHSKVPIATKKQGSGSSEVAAVTPPPSAKTDVPDTKQEEISNSDKRKSSKAALVSPQPAAMKKKAPPQPTASALAMHRKWQEAAEAAGGKDARIVVSKAAAKKLIYDLLYDTFGVMNITDIYKALKCVVPSPVLRTCLDDMSFDASVRGSDLDGDGDDKDDGGTSKNKGKSSNAEYAGSLSVKAGRNANTTLYYLDHTKLENGGNGLSFDVKDKLIQDNQNATTALVSLQSTIDACNKEADTLLREPTNEEADILLQHEVMAVERLKEEVESSQKLTVDVKVRKRTEKRLEAMALYWRKRKRVCIDFLRLMDESTEGTVSYKKCVAGDGQIDIESDEMIIKGAIERAKRKASNLSLPRKKLKVANTMPSTGDAAATENASPTFIGARLTGNGKVERVHLKDVND
;
A
#
# COMPACT_ATOMS: atom_id res chain seq x y z
N MET A 1 -78.02 16.73 -14.31
CA MET A 1 -77.10 17.03 -15.44
C MET A 1 -75.92 17.74 -14.84
N THR A 2 -74.97 16.95 -14.35
CA THR A 2 -73.70 17.37 -13.76
C THR A 2 -72.74 16.27 -14.15
N ASP A 3 -71.91 16.55 -15.13
CA ASP A 3 -70.93 15.64 -15.69
C ASP A 3 -69.82 15.41 -14.65
N LYS A 4 -69.51 14.14 -14.41
CA LYS A 4 -68.44 13.68 -13.53
C LYS A 4 -67.15 13.62 -14.32
N GLU A 5 -66.11 14.18 -13.71
CA GLU A 5 -64.71 14.09 -14.11
C GLU A 5 -64.23 12.63 -14.02
N GLU A 6 -63.62 12.13 -15.09
CA GLU A 6 -62.84 10.89 -15.11
C GLU A 6 -61.40 11.20 -14.69
N GLU A 7 -60.97 10.64 -13.55
CA GLU A 7 -59.58 10.59 -13.12
C GLU A 7 -58.81 9.56 -13.97
N ASN A 8 -57.76 10.03 -14.65
CA ASN A 8 -56.87 9.21 -15.45
C ASN A 8 -55.65 8.83 -14.58
N SER A 9 -55.66 7.63 -13.99
CA SER A 9 -54.54 7.09 -13.21
C SER A 9 -53.45 6.56 -14.14
N ASN A 10 -52.39 7.34 -14.31
CA ASN A 10 -51.19 6.95 -15.04
C ASN A 10 -50.29 6.12 -14.11
N VAL A 11 -50.44 4.80 -14.15
CA VAL A 11 -49.54 3.86 -13.45
C VAL A 11 -48.32 3.68 -14.34
N ALA A 12 -47.20 4.28 -13.93
CA ALA A 12 -45.90 4.05 -14.52
C ALA A 12 -45.41 2.65 -14.09
N GLU A 13 -45.51 1.68 -15.00
CA GLU A 13 -44.81 0.41 -14.88
C GLU A 13 -43.30 0.69 -14.96
N LYS A 14 -42.63 0.44 -13.84
CA LYS A 14 -41.18 0.53 -13.70
C LYS A 14 -40.62 -0.79 -14.22
N GLU A 15 -40.15 -0.79 -15.47
CA GLU A 15 -39.37 -1.91 -16.02
C GLU A 15 -38.09 -2.07 -15.17
N GLU A 16 -38.06 -3.09 -14.32
CA GLU A 16 -36.83 -3.58 -13.70
C GLU A 16 -35.97 -4.22 -14.80
N THR A 17 -35.03 -3.46 -15.34
CA THR A 17 -33.90 -4.00 -16.09
C THR A 17 -33.07 -4.85 -15.13
N GLY A 18 -33.30 -6.16 -15.12
CA GLY A 18 -32.47 -7.12 -14.42
C GLY A 18 -31.05 -7.05 -14.97
N SER A 19 -30.16 -6.35 -14.27
CA SER A 19 -28.73 -6.49 -14.48
C SER A 19 -28.38 -7.94 -14.15
N GLU A 20 -28.06 -8.73 -15.16
CA GLU A 20 -27.42 -10.03 -14.99
C GLU A 20 -26.20 -9.80 -14.11
N LYS A 21 -26.27 -10.25 -12.85
CA LYS A 21 -25.14 -10.15 -11.93
C LYS A 21 -24.07 -11.04 -12.53
N GLU A 22 -23.05 -10.42 -13.11
CA GLU A 22 -21.80 -11.08 -13.45
C GLU A 22 -21.40 -11.89 -12.21
N GLY A 23 -21.28 -13.21 -12.37
CA GLY A 23 -21.07 -14.13 -11.25
C GLY A 23 -19.81 -13.72 -10.51
N GLU A 24 -19.94 -13.51 -9.20
CA GLU A 24 -18.80 -13.21 -8.34
C GLU A 24 -17.80 -14.37 -8.45
N VAL A 25 -16.59 -14.08 -8.93
CA VAL A 25 -15.51 -15.05 -9.01
C VAL A 25 -14.75 -15.02 -7.67
N TRP A 26 -14.57 -16.19 -7.08
CA TRP A 26 -13.83 -16.39 -5.84
C TRP A 26 -12.62 -17.27 -6.15
N ASP A 27 -11.43 -16.80 -5.79
CA ASP A 27 -10.17 -17.52 -5.97
C ASP A 27 -9.60 -17.95 -4.60
N ILE A 28 -8.94 -19.11 -4.56
CA ILE A 28 -8.22 -19.55 -3.35
C ILE A 28 -6.95 -18.70 -3.22
N GLU A 29 -6.88 -17.93 -2.15
CA GLU A 29 -5.68 -17.14 -1.81
C GLU A 29 -4.68 -17.99 -1.01
N LYS A 30 -5.18 -18.84 -0.10
CA LYS A 30 -4.33 -19.65 0.78
C LYS A 30 -4.98 -20.97 1.15
N ALA A 31 -4.21 -22.06 1.13
CA ALA A 31 -4.59 -23.34 1.72
C ALA A 31 -3.79 -23.58 3.00
N TYR A 32 -4.47 -23.92 4.10
CA TYR A 32 -3.82 -24.11 5.40
C TYR A 32 -3.39 -25.55 5.60
N LYS A 33 -2.07 -25.75 5.78
CA LYS A 33 -1.50 -27.00 6.27
C LYS A 33 -2.05 -27.32 7.65
N LYS A 34 -2.14 -28.61 8.01
CA LYS A 34 -2.75 -29.09 9.27
C LYS A 34 -2.19 -28.38 10.52
N LYS A 35 -0.89 -28.06 10.51
CA LYS A 35 -0.18 -27.34 11.58
C LYS A 35 -0.51 -25.83 11.66
N ASP A 36 -0.90 -25.23 10.54
CA ASP A 36 -1.15 -23.78 10.41
C ASP A 36 -2.64 -23.40 10.50
N ARG A 37 -3.52 -24.39 10.77
CA ARG A 37 -4.95 -24.15 10.93
C ARG A 37 -5.22 -23.47 12.27
N THR A 38 -5.19 -22.14 12.29
CA THR A 38 -5.51 -21.31 13.47
C THR A 38 -6.86 -20.60 13.35
N MET A 39 -7.37 -20.45 12.12
CA MET A 39 -8.62 -19.75 11.81
C MET A 39 -9.82 -20.69 11.86
N ARG A 40 -11.00 -20.18 12.25
CA ARG A 40 -12.27 -20.93 12.20
C ARG A 40 -13.03 -20.63 10.92
N CYS A 41 -13.78 -21.63 10.46
CA CYS A 41 -14.67 -21.49 9.31
C CYS A 41 -15.71 -20.37 9.53
N MET A 42 -15.78 -19.45 8.56
CA MET A 42 -16.75 -18.36 8.46
C MET A 42 -17.89 -18.78 7.53
N SER A 43 -18.50 -19.95 7.75
CA SER A 43 -19.61 -20.41 6.91
C SER A 43 -20.71 -19.36 6.83
N LYS A 44 -21.48 -19.35 5.72
CA LYS A 44 -22.52 -18.33 5.49
C LYS A 44 -23.57 -18.24 6.60
N ASP A 45 -23.77 -19.35 7.30
CA ASP A 45 -24.70 -19.45 8.44
C ASP A 45 -24.07 -19.06 9.79
N GLY A 46 -22.75 -18.86 9.85
CA GLY A 46 -21.98 -18.54 11.06
C GLY A 46 -22.01 -19.64 12.13
N LYS A 47 -22.38 -20.87 11.76
CA LYS A 47 -22.58 -21.99 12.70
C LYS A 47 -21.47 -23.02 12.66
N CYS A 48 -20.60 -22.99 11.64
CA CYS A 48 -19.51 -23.94 11.55
C CYS A 48 -18.42 -23.58 12.57
N ASN A 49 -18.06 -24.54 13.43
CA ASN A 49 -16.98 -24.39 14.41
C ASN A 49 -15.71 -25.16 14.01
N GLN A 50 -15.67 -25.72 12.80
CA GLN A 50 -14.48 -26.40 12.29
C GLN A 50 -13.38 -25.39 11.94
N MET A 51 -12.13 -25.86 11.93
CA MET A 51 -10.99 -25.05 11.51
C MET A 51 -10.99 -24.86 10.01
N ALA A 52 -10.65 -23.66 9.54
CA ALA A 52 -10.55 -23.36 8.13
C ALA A 52 -9.39 -24.14 7.50
N VAL A 53 -9.62 -24.64 6.28
CA VAL A 53 -8.64 -25.33 5.44
C VAL A 53 -8.24 -24.49 4.23
N ALA A 54 -9.04 -23.50 3.86
CA ALA A 54 -8.76 -22.56 2.78
C ALA A 54 -9.27 -21.16 3.11
N GLN A 55 -8.59 -20.16 2.55
CA GLN A 55 -8.98 -18.75 2.52
C GLN A 55 -9.33 -18.38 1.07
N TRP A 56 -10.55 -17.93 0.84
CA TRP A 56 -11.05 -17.50 -0.46
C TRP A 56 -11.10 -15.98 -0.54
N ARG A 57 -10.76 -15.39 -1.68
CA ARG A 57 -10.85 -13.94 -1.91
C ARG A 57 -11.66 -13.63 -3.16
N CYS A 58 -12.45 -12.57 -3.09
CA CYS A 58 -13.14 -11.96 -4.22
C CYS A 58 -12.77 -10.48 -4.27
N GLU A 59 -12.60 -9.92 -5.46
CA GLU A 59 -12.17 -8.54 -5.64
C GLU A 59 -13.17 -7.57 -4.96
N GLY A 60 -12.68 -6.79 -4.00
CA GLY A 60 -13.49 -5.84 -3.22
C GLY A 60 -14.27 -6.44 -2.04
N LYS A 61 -14.03 -7.69 -1.66
CA LYS A 61 -14.60 -8.32 -0.46
C LYS A 61 -13.52 -8.79 0.52
N GLU A 62 -13.91 -8.90 1.79
CA GLU A 62 -13.04 -9.49 2.81
C GLU A 62 -12.78 -10.97 2.52
N PRO A 63 -11.59 -11.50 2.89
CA PRO A 63 -11.28 -12.92 2.77
C PRO A 63 -12.28 -13.79 3.52
N TRP A 64 -12.58 -14.96 2.97
CA TRP A 64 -13.57 -15.88 3.48
C TRP A 64 -12.92 -17.21 3.84
N GLU A 65 -12.85 -17.50 5.14
CA GLU A 65 -12.22 -18.70 5.67
C GLU A 65 -13.21 -19.88 5.67
N THR A 66 -12.92 -20.98 4.98
CA THR A 66 -13.80 -22.16 4.95
C THR A 66 -13.12 -23.42 5.46
N CYS A 67 -13.83 -24.23 6.25
CA CYS A 67 -13.45 -25.62 6.49
C CYS A 67 -13.72 -26.48 5.26
N GLU A 68 -13.27 -27.74 5.30
CA GLU A 68 -13.38 -28.68 4.19
C GLU A 68 -14.84 -28.91 3.77
N ASP A 69 -15.72 -29.21 4.73
CA ASP A 69 -17.16 -29.42 4.46
C ASP A 69 -17.83 -28.17 3.84
N CYS A 70 -17.59 -27.00 4.44
CA CYS A 70 -18.22 -25.77 3.96
C CYS A 70 -17.68 -25.31 2.62
N GLN A 71 -16.41 -25.57 2.29
CA GLN A 71 -15.90 -25.24 0.96
C GLN A 71 -16.48 -26.16 -0.12
N GLU A 72 -16.70 -27.44 0.19
CA GLU A 72 -17.35 -28.37 -0.74
C GLU A 72 -18.79 -27.92 -1.01
N ASP A 73 -19.51 -27.52 0.04
CA ASP A 73 -20.89 -27.04 -0.05
C ASP A 73 -21.03 -25.67 -0.75
N GLU A 74 -20.15 -24.70 -0.43
CA GLU A 74 -20.27 -23.32 -0.90
C GLU A 74 -19.51 -23.06 -2.22
N PHE A 75 -18.36 -23.69 -2.42
CA PHE A 75 -17.44 -23.43 -3.54
C PHE A 75 -17.25 -24.63 -4.47
N GLY A 76 -17.85 -25.78 -4.16
CA GLY A 76 -17.78 -26.99 -5.00
C GLY A 76 -16.48 -27.80 -4.83
N GLY A 77 -15.73 -27.54 -3.75
CA GLY A 77 -14.50 -28.26 -3.41
C GLY A 77 -13.23 -27.58 -3.89
N TRP A 78 -12.13 -28.33 -3.92
CA TRP A 78 -10.85 -27.83 -4.42
C TRP A 78 -10.88 -27.63 -5.95
N PRO A 79 -10.34 -26.52 -6.48
CA PRO A 79 -10.17 -26.32 -7.91
C PRO A 79 -9.42 -27.47 -8.57
N GLU A 80 -9.83 -27.84 -9.78
CA GLU A 80 -9.19 -28.92 -10.53
C GLU A 80 -7.70 -28.59 -10.78
N GLY A 81 -6.80 -29.45 -10.28
CA GLY A 81 -5.34 -29.24 -10.37
C GLY A 81 -4.69 -28.62 -9.13
N PHE A 82 -5.48 -28.30 -8.09
CA PHE A 82 -4.92 -27.94 -6.79
C PHE A 82 -4.47 -29.20 -6.04
N GLU A 83 -3.17 -29.51 -6.10
CA GLU A 83 -2.57 -30.61 -5.34
C GLU A 83 -2.12 -30.09 -3.97
N PHE A 84 -2.59 -30.74 -2.90
CA PHE A 84 -2.10 -30.46 -1.56
C PHE A 84 -0.72 -31.11 -1.44
N ASP A 85 0.31 -30.33 -1.14
CA ASP A 85 1.57 -30.88 -0.65
C ASP A 85 1.26 -31.54 0.70
N GLU A 86 0.87 -32.81 0.65
CA GLU A 86 0.82 -33.69 1.83
C GLU A 86 2.26 -33.76 2.33
N ASP A 87 2.60 -32.88 3.28
CA ASP A 87 3.87 -32.92 4.00
C ASP A 87 4.06 -34.39 4.47
N GLU A 88 5.15 -35.01 4.01
CA GLU A 88 5.62 -36.36 4.35
C GLU A 88 6.01 -36.48 5.83
N ASP A 89 5.07 -36.20 6.74
CA ASP A 89 5.17 -36.57 8.15
C ASP A 89 4.83 -38.07 8.28
N GLU A 90 5.58 -38.92 7.54
CA GLU A 90 5.66 -40.35 7.81
C GLU A 90 6.43 -40.55 9.14
N ASP A 91 5.66 -40.86 10.18
CA ASP A 91 6.00 -41.84 11.21
C ASP A 91 7.38 -41.72 11.89
N ASN A 92 7.53 -40.77 12.81
CA ASN A 92 8.41 -40.97 13.97
C ASN A 92 7.60 -41.54 15.16
N HIS A 93 7.07 -42.76 14.99
CA HIS A 93 6.54 -43.55 16.09
C HIS A 93 7.70 -44.23 16.82
N GLU A 94 8.27 -43.53 17.79
CA GLU A 94 9.22 -44.09 18.75
C GLU A 94 8.48 -45.04 19.71
N GLU A 95 8.36 -46.31 19.33
CA GLU A 95 7.95 -47.38 20.24
C GLU A 95 9.04 -47.63 21.28
N THR A 96 8.86 -47.05 22.46
CA THR A 96 9.52 -47.50 23.68
C THR A 96 9.07 -48.93 24.01
N ASN A 97 9.92 -49.92 23.73
CA ASN A 97 9.82 -51.25 24.32
C ASN A 97 10.98 -51.49 25.29
N GLN A 98 10.60 -51.64 26.55
CA GLN A 98 11.45 -51.95 27.69
C GLN A 98 11.41 -53.46 27.95
N GLU A 99 12.56 -54.00 28.35
CA GLU A 99 12.83 -55.32 28.95
C GLU A 99 13.00 -56.55 28.04
N GLY A 100 14.19 -57.18 28.16
CA GLY A 100 14.25 -58.64 28.12
C GLY A 100 15.46 -59.30 27.45
N THR A 101 16.56 -59.42 28.20
CA THR A 101 17.48 -60.59 28.26
C THR A 101 18.42 -60.93 27.08
N ALA A 102 19.72 -60.72 27.37
CA ALA A 102 20.85 -61.67 27.23
C ALA A 102 20.90 -62.63 26.03
N ASP A 103 21.91 -62.46 25.17
CA ASP A 103 23.08 -63.36 25.19
C ASP A 103 24.22 -62.83 24.31
N THR A 104 25.36 -62.65 24.98
CA THR A 104 26.74 -62.97 24.58
C THR A 104 27.01 -63.40 23.14
N ILE A 105 27.89 -62.70 22.42
CA ILE A 105 29.00 -63.26 21.61
C ILE A 105 30.01 -62.14 21.32
N GLU A 106 31.25 -62.44 21.71
CA GLU A 106 32.48 -61.68 21.50
C GLU A 106 32.88 -61.71 20.02
N GLU A 107 33.40 -60.61 19.49
CA GLU A 107 34.45 -60.66 18.47
C GLU A 107 35.25 -59.35 18.51
N GLU A 108 36.47 -59.49 19.02
CA GLU A 108 37.60 -58.57 18.89
C GLU A 108 38.04 -58.51 17.42
N GLU A 109 38.48 -57.35 16.92
CA GLU A 109 39.86 -57.16 16.44
C GLU A 109 40.08 -55.83 15.68
N GLU A 110 41.23 -55.24 16.02
CA GLU A 110 42.15 -54.45 15.20
C GLU A 110 41.91 -52.94 14.93
N LYS A 111 42.61 -52.17 15.77
CA LYS A 111 43.25 -50.89 15.47
C LYS A 111 44.29 -51.03 14.35
N GLU A 112 44.33 -50.08 13.42
CA GLU A 112 45.58 -49.62 12.82
C GLU A 112 45.62 -48.09 12.79
N GLU A 113 46.66 -47.55 13.42
CA GLU A 113 47.16 -46.19 13.31
C GLU A 113 47.95 -46.05 12.01
N GLN A 114 47.80 -44.93 11.31
CA GLN A 114 48.88 -44.44 10.44
C GLN A 114 48.85 -42.91 10.37
N ALA A 115 49.82 -42.31 11.06
CA ALA A 115 50.31 -40.96 10.83
C ALA A 115 51.41 -41.03 9.77
N ASP A 116 51.45 -40.06 8.84
CA ASP A 116 52.72 -39.51 8.34
C ASP A 116 52.51 -38.19 7.57
N ASN A 117 53.00 -37.12 8.18
CA ASN A 117 53.94 -36.13 7.66
C ASN A 117 53.95 -35.85 6.14
N ASN A 118 53.68 -34.59 5.76
CA ASN A 118 54.58 -33.91 4.81
C ASN A 118 54.54 -32.38 4.96
N ALA A 119 55.60 -31.85 5.56
CA ALA A 119 56.00 -30.46 5.48
C ALA A 119 57.09 -30.35 4.42
N ASN A 120 56.97 -29.40 3.48
CA ASN A 120 58.12 -28.88 2.77
C ASN A 120 57.83 -27.44 2.31
N GLY A 121 58.66 -26.51 2.78
CA GLY A 121 58.62 -25.09 2.42
C GLY A 121 59.51 -24.73 1.23
N SER A 122 59.40 -23.47 0.82
CA SER A 122 60.37 -22.68 0.05
C SER A 122 59.84 -21.24 0.07
N ALA A 123 60.39 -20.32 0.88
CA ALA A 123 61.64 -19.58 0.71
C ALA A 123 61.49 -18.37 -0.24
N ASP A 124 61.75 -17.21 0.37
CA ASP A 124 62.34 -15.96 -0.14
C ASP A 124 61.50 -15.10 -1.11
N ASP A 125 61.11 -13.90 -0.67
CA ASP A 125 61.68 -12.67 -1.27
C ASP A 125 61.54 -11.47 -0.32
N ASP A 126 62.68 -10.82 -0.12
CA ASP A 126 62.89 -9.60 0.64
C ASP A 126 62.30 -8.39 -0.10
N ASN A 127 61.63 -7.48 0.61
CA ASN A 127 61.73 -6.06 0.26
C ASN A 127 61.48 -5.16 1.47
N ASP A 128 62.58 -4.78 2.12
CA ASP A 128 62.71 -3.58 2.96
C ASP A 128 62.53 -2.34 2.07
N GLU A 129 61.53 -1.51 2.34
CA GLU A 129 61.65 -0.06 2.12
C GLU A 129 61.09 0.67 3.34
N ASP A 130 62.02 1.28 4.06
CA ASP A 130 61.83 2.27 5.12
C ASP A 130 60.86 3.37 4.65
N ASN A 131 59.81 3.64 5.44
CA ASN A 131 59.16 4.95 5.43
C ASN A 131 58.81 5.36 6.86
N ASP A 132 59.75 6.10 7.47
CA ASP A 132 59.54 6.96 8.62
C ASP A 132 58.59 8.11 8.23
N GLU A 133 57.29 8.00 8.50
CA GLU A 133 56.37 9.15 8.48
C GLU A 133 55.39 9.07 9.67
N ASP A 134 55.68 9.95 10.64
CA ASP A 134 54.76 10.71 11.48
C ASP A 134 53.59 9.96 12.15
N GLU A 135 53.79 9.69 13.45
CA GLU A 135 52.74 9.38 14.42
C GLU A 135 51.81 10.61 14.60
N ASP A 136 50.87 10.79 13.67
CA ASP A 136 49.65 11.53 13.92
C ASP A 136 48.73 10.63 14.75
N GLU A 137 48.52 11.01 16.02
CA GLU A 137 47.45 10.48 16.88
C GLU A 137 46.10 10.83 16.22
N GLU A 138 45.71 10.05 15.22
CA GLU A 138 44.34 10.00 14.71
C GLU A 138 43.49 9.45 15.87
N ASP A 139 42.75 10.36 16.51
CA ASP A 139 41.62 10.01 17.37
C ASP A 139 40.75 9.02 16.59
N GLU A 140 40.86 7.72 16.91
CA GLU A 140 39.96 6.67 16.44
C GLU A 140 38.57 7.08 16.93
N GLU A 141 37.85 7.84 16.10
CA GLU A 141 36.43 8.12 16.27
C GLU A 141 35.75 6.75 16.27
N GLU A 142 35.50 6.19 17.48
CA GLU A 142 34.69 4.99 17.69
C GLU A 142 33.44 5.16 16.82
N ASP A 143 33.40 4.39 15.75
CA ASP A 143 32.35 4.36 14.75
C ASP A 143 31.11 3.79 15.41
N GLY A 144 30.41 4.67 16.13
CA GLY A 144 29.24 4.32 16.91
C GLY A 144 28.24 3.59 16.03
N GLU A 145 27.87 2.38 16.46
CA GLU A 145 26.96 1.46 15.80
C GLU A 145 25.77 2.20 15.17
N GLN A 146 25.61 2.05 13.85
CA GLN A 146 24.56 2.74 13.12
C GLN A 146 23.30 1.90 13.05
N TRP A 147 22.17 2.49 13.42
CA TRP A 147 20.87 1.84 13.40
C TRP A 147 19.95 2.48 12.35
N ALA A 148 19.33 1.65 11.51
CA ALA A 148 18.35 2.06 10.51
C ALA A 148 16.99 1.42 10.75
N VAL A 149 15.90 2.10 10.38
CA VAL A 149 14.54 1.52 10.45
C VAL A 149 14.40 0.50 9.32
N GLU A 150 14.22 -0.78 9.66
CA GLU A 150 14.01 -1.86 8.69
C GLU A 150 12.52 -2.05 8.38
N HIS A 151 11.66 -1.97 9.41
CA HIS A 151 10.23 -2.25 9.26
C HIS A 151 9.37 -1.35 10.15
N VAL A 152 8.25 -0.87 9.63
CA VAL A 152 7.20 -0.19 10.40
C VAL A 152 6.00 -1.13 10.46
N TYR A 153 5.63 -1.57 11.66
CA TYR A 153 4.53 -2.52 11.83
C TYR A 153 3.20 -1.91 11.38
N THR A 154 2.47 -2.65 10.56
CA THR A 154 1.14 -2.32 10.06
C THR A 154 0.08 -2.41 11.17
N ILE A 155 -1.12 -1.85 10.91
CA ILE A 155 -2.26 -1.92 11.84
C ILE A 155 -2.59 -3.39 12.18
N ALA A 156 -2.59 -4.27 11.18
CA ALA A 156 -2.91 -5.69 11.37
C ALA A 156 -1.89 -6.40 12.27
N GLU A 157 -0.60 -6.08 12.15
CA GLU A 157 0.45 -6.64 13.00
C GLU A 157 0.36 -6.09 14.43
N ILE A 158 0.03 -4.81 14.60
CA ILE A 158 -0.15 -4.16 15.91
C ILE A 158 -1.40 -4.70 16.63
N ASP A 159 -2.47 -5.01 15.89
CA ASP A 159 -3.74 -5.51 16.43
C ASP A 159 -3.84 -7.05 16.46
N CYS A 160 -2.77 -7.74 16.04
CA CYS A 160 -2.66 -9.19 16.15
C CYS A 160 -2.86 -9.64 17.62
N PRO A 161 -3.50 -10.79 17.89
CA PRO A 161 -3.66 -11.32 19.24
C PRO A 161 -2.32 -11.53 19.98
N GLU A 162 -1.23 -11.74 19.26
CA GLU A 162 0.13 -11.84 19.78
C GLU A 162 1.02 -10.79 19.10
N PRO A 163 0.91 -9.50 19.50
CA PRO A 163 1.67 -8.45 18.85
C PRO A 163 3.12 -8.45 19.34
N VAL A 164 4.06 -8.02 18.50
CA VAL A 164 5.47 -7.87 18.88
C VAL A 164 5.59 -6.81 19.97
N ILE A 165 6.26 -7.13 21.07
CA ILE A 165 6.42 -6.24 22.22
C ILE A 165 7.79 -5.54 22.14
N CYS A 166 7.84 -4.28 22.53
CA CYS A 166 9.06 -3.49 22.64
C CYS A 166 10.12 -4.21 23.48
N GLN A 167 11.35 -4.33 22.94
CA GLN A 167 12.45 -5.08 23.54
C GLN A 167 13.21 -4.34 24.65
N SER A 168 12.98 -3.02 24.82
CA SER A 168 13.52 -2.28 25.96
C SER A 168 13.13 -2.93 27.30
N GLU A 169 14.10 -3.20 28.18
CA GLU A 169 13.97 -4.04 29.39
C GLU A 169 12.75 -3.78 30.30
N LYS A 170 12.21 -2.55 30.29
CA LYS A 170 11.12 -2.10 31.16
C LYS A 170 9.84 -1.75 30.40
N CYS A 171 9.85 -1.88 29.08
CA CYS A 171 8.70 -1.58 28.25
C CYS A 171 7.87 -2.85 28.01
N LYS A 172 6.55 -2.71 28.06
CA LYS A 172 5.59 -3.78 27.73
C LYS A 172 4.57 -3.31 26.68
N LEU A 173 4.92 -2.23 25.97
CA LEU A 173 4.08 -1.69 24.90
C LEU A 173 4.36 -2.46 23.62
N VAL A 174 3.36 -2.49 22.74
CA VAL A 174 3.49 -3.04 21.39
C VAL A 174 4.53 -2.23 20.62
N ALA A 175 5.43 -2.92 19.92
CA ALA A 175 6.41 -2.29 19.05
C ALA A 175 5.72 -1.68 17.82
N CYS A 176 6.17 -0.51 17.38
CA CYS A 176 5.69 0.15 16.15
C CYS A 176 6.75 0.16 15.05
N ALA A 177 8.02 -0.06 15.38
CA ALA A 177 9.11 -0.15 14.41
C ALA A 177 10.13 -1.22 14.82
N ARG A 178 10.76 -1.83 13.81
CA ARG A 178 11.95 -2.66 13.95
C ARG A 178 13.14 -1.92 13.36
N TRP A 179 14.20 -1.84 14.14
CA TRP A 179 15.48 -1.27 13.76
C TRP A 179 16.47 -2.39 13.47
N LYS A 180 17.43 -2.10 12.59
CA LYS A 180 18.51 -3.01 12.23
C LYS A 180 19.83 -2.28 12.33
N SER A 181 20.78 -2.85 13.05
CA SER A 181 22.16 -2.35 13.10
C SER A 181 22.93 -2.76 11.84
N ASP A 182 24.06 -2.09 11.61
CA ASP A 182 25.10 -2.53 10.67
C ASP A 182 25.62 -3.96 10.95
N THR A 183 25.59 -4.41 12.20
CA THR A 183 25.90 -5.79 12.63
C THR A 183 24.78 -6.80 12.37
N ASN A 184 23.65 -6.39 11.77
CA ASN A 184 22.42 -7.16 11.55
C ASN A 184 21.66 -7.58 12.83
N GLU A 185 21.89 -6.91 13.96
CA GLU A 185 21.04 -7.07 15.13
C GLU A 185 19.69 -6.37 14.91
N LEU A 186 18.61 -7.00 15.35
CA LEU A 186 17.25 -6.49 15.18
C LEU A 186 16.69 -6.02 16.53
N TRP A 187 16.14 -4.81 16.56
CA TRP A 187 15.62 -4.19 17.78
C TRP A 187 14.21 -3.62 17.59
N ASP A 188 13.22 -4.24 18.26
CA ASP A 188 11.82 -3.81 18.18
C ASP A 188 11.50 -2.75 19.24
N THR A 189 11.00 -1.58 18.81
CA THR A 189 10.72 -0.44 19.71
C THR A 189 9.29 0.05 19.62
N CYS A 190 8.73 0.45 20.76
CA CYS A 190 7.51 1.23 20.81
C CYS A 190 7.79 2.72 20.58
N LEU A 191 6.74 3.51 20.37
CA LEU A 191 6.85 4.92 20.01
C LEU A 191 7.54 5.75 21.11
N ASP A 192 7.29 5.42 22.39
CA ASP A 192 7.89 6.11 23.53
C ASP A 192 9.39 5.80 23.68
N CYS A 193 9.80 4.54 23.47
CA CYS A 193 11.21 4.16 23.56
C CYS A 193 11.97 4.67 22.34
N GLN A 194 11.36 4.65 21.17
CA GLN A 194 11.96 5.21 19.96
C GLN A 194 12.29 6.70 20.11
N GLU A 195 11.33 7.51 20.58
CA GLU A 195 11.56 8.94 20.83
C GLU A 195 12.66 9.17 21.88
N LYS A 196 12.74 8.29 22.89
CA LYS A 196 13.69 8.41 23.99
C LYS A 196 15.10 7.99 23.62
N ASP A 197 15.24 6.89 22.88
CA ASP A 197 16.52 6.23 22.63
C ASP A 197 17.11 6.66 21.27
N TYR A 198 16.28 7.01 20.27
CA TYR A 198 16.69 7.40 18.91
C TYR A 198 16.26 8.82 18.50
N GLY A 199 15.67 9.60 19.41
CA GLY A 199 15.26 10.99 19.12
C GLY A 199 14.03 11.15 18.24
N GLY A 200 13.37 10.06 17.82
CA GLY A 200 12.13 10.08 17.05
C GLY A 200 12.19 9.26 15.77
N TRP A 201 11.42 9.68 14.76
CA TRP A 201 11.50 9.12 13.42
C TRP A 201 12.61 9.86 12.65
N PRO A 202 13.43 9.14 11.84
CA PRO A 202 14.39 9.80 10.96
C PRO A 202 13.65 10.70 9.96
N ASP A 203 14.17 11.92 9.75
CA ASP A 203 13.46 12.95 8.98
C ASP A 203 13.41 12.65 7.46
N ASP A 204 14.29 11.78 6.94
CA ASP A 204 14.62 11.71 5.50
C ASP A 204 14.56 10.31 4.86
N GLN A 205 14.03 9.28 5.55
CA GLN A 205 13.89 7.95 4.92
C GLN A 205 12.57 7.83 4.16
N GLU A 206 12.67 7.77 2.83
CA GLU A 206 11.55 7.67 1.88
C GLU A 206 10.59 6.51 2.22
N PHE A 207 11.13 5.38 2.69
CA PHE A 207 10.37 4.20 3.13
C PHE A 207 9.51 4.46 4.38
N VAL A 208 10.03 5.22 5.35
CA VAL A 208 9.31 5.56 6.59
C VAL A 208 8.14 6.50 6.29
N LEU A 209 8.27 7.35 5.26
CA LEU A 209 7.25 8.32 4.89
C LEU A 209 6.02 7.70 4.21
N GLU A 210 6.18 6.60 3.49
CA GLU A 210 5.05 5.93 2.81
C GLU A 210 4.15 5.20 3.81
N ALA A 211 4.75 4.45 4.75
CA ALA A 211 4.00 3.79 5.82
C ALA A 211 3.31 4.81 6.75
N LEU A 212 3.99 5.92 7.11
CA LEU A 212 3.44 6.94 8.00
C LEU A 212 2.45 7.91 7.32
N ALA A 213 2.27 7.82 6.00
CA ALA A 213 1.23 8.56 5.29
C ALA A 213 -0.19 8.09 5.68
N ASP A 214 -0.32 6.86 6.18
CA ASP A 214 -1.59 6.35 6.68
C ASP A 214 -1.91 6.95 8.06
N LYS A 215 -2.86 7.87 8.05
CA LYS A 215 -3.37 8.53 9.26
C LYS A 215 -3.96 7.55 10.27
N GLU A 216 -4.56 6.46 9.80
CA GLU A 216 -5.12 5.43 10.69
C GLU A 216 -4.01 4.69 11.43
N LEU A 217 -2.92 4.38 10.72
CA LEU A 217 -1.74 3.76 11.32
C LEU A 217 -1.14 4.65 12.41
N VAL A 218 -0.96 5.95 12.13
CA VAL A 218 -0.41 6.91 13.11
C VAL A 218 -1.31 7.04 14.34
N GLU A 219 -2.64 7.07 14.15
CA GLU A 219 -3.58 7.09 15.27
C GLU A 219 -3.56 5.77 16.07
N ASN A 220 -3.39 4.62 15.42
CA ASN A 220 -3.31 3.32 16.10
C ASN A 220 -2.01 3.14 16.88
N GLN A 221 -0.87 3.48 16.26
CA GLN A 221 0.44 3.51 16.91
C GLN A 221 0.42 4.43 18.14
N GLY A 222 -0.19 5.62 18.03
CA GLY A 222 -0.35 6.53 19.16
C GLY A 222 -1.19 5.98 20.31
N ARG A 223 -2.13 5.05 20.04
CA ARG A 223 -3.00 4.42 21.05
C ARG A 223 -2.39 3.17 21.68
N LYS A 224 -1.74 2.31 20.87
CA LYS A 224 -1.26 0.99 21.29
C LYS A 224 0.22 0.98 21.65
N CYS A 225 1.02 1.81 20.99
CA CYS A 225 2.49 1.81 21.09
C CYS A 225 3.02 2.97 21.95
N SER A 226 2.15 3.76 22.60
CA SER A 226 2.53 4.88 23.47
C SER A 226 1.70 4.90 24.76
N LYS A 227 2.36 5.15 25.90
CA LYS A 227 1.72 5.46 27.20
C LYS A 227 1.24 6.90 27.27
N LYS A 228 1.88 7.82 26.55
CA LYS A 228 1.45 9.22 26.50
C LYS A 228 0.08 9.23 25.83
N SER A 229 -0.95 9.70 26.56
CA SER A 229 -2.28 9.89 25.97
C SER A 229 -2.11 10.75 24.72
N PHE A 230 -2.40 10.19 23.54
CA PHE A 230 -2.19 10.85 22.27
C PHE A 230 -3.09 12.09 22.18
N LYS A 231 -2.58 13.23 22.63
CA LYS A 231 -3.22 14.53 22.42
C LYS A 231 -2.89 14.93 21.00
N LYS A 232 -3.91 14.96 20.15
CA LYS A 232 -3.87 15.39 18.75
C LYS A 232 -3.01 16.67 18.64
N GLY A 233 -1.75 16.53 18.21
CA GLY A 233 -0.79 17.64 18.06
C GLY A 233 0.55 17.56 18.82
N HIS A 234 0.87 16.49 19.56
CA HIS A 234 2.12 16.42 20.36
C HIS A 234 3.17 15.38 19.95
N SER A 235 2.91 14.50 18.97
CA SER A 235 3.95 13.62 18.44
C SER A 235 4.38 14.11 17.06
N LYS A 236 5.68 14.34 16.87
CA LYS A 236 6.30 14.63 15.57
C LYS A 236 6.42 13.32 14.79
N VAL A 237 5.29 12.67 14.51
CA VAL A 237 5.28 11.66 13.46
C VAL A 237 5.26 12.44 12.14
N PRO A 238 6.27 12.29 11.27
CA PRO A 238 6.28 12.99 9.99
C PRO A 238 5.07 12.56 9.18
N ILE A 239 4.04 13.42 9.12
CA ILE A 239 2.94 13.25 8.18
C ILE A 239 3.46 13.81 6.86
N ALA A 240 3.67 12.94 5.89
CA ALA A 240 4.13 13.32 4.56
C ALA A 240 3.22 14.43 3.99
N THR A 241 3.74 15.66 3.96
CA THR A 241 3.12 16.76 3.21
C THR A 241 3.89 16.87 1.91
N LYS A 242 3.28 16.40 0.82
CA LYS A 242 3.88 16.34 -0.53
C LYS A 242 4.46 17.72 -0.89
N LYS A 243 5.78 17.88 -0.81
CA LYS A 243 6.50 19.10 -1.20
C LYS A 243 7.59 18.69 -2.19
N GLN A 244 7.35 18.96 -3.48
CA GLN A 244 8.32 18.72 -4.54
C GLN A 244 9.55 19.61 -4.33
N GLY A 245 10.71 19.00 -4.12
CA GLY A 245 12.00 19.67 -4.09
C GLY A 245 13.11 18.66 -4.37
N SER A 246 13.74 18.79 -5.54
CA SER A 246 14.90 18.00 -5.96
C SER A 246 16.16 18.47 -5.24
N GLY A 247 16.85 17.56 -4.55
CA GLY A 247 18.20 17.75 -4.01
C GLY A 247 18.76 16.42 -3.53
N SER A 248 20.00 16.12 -3.91
CA SER A 248 20.76 14.91 -3.60
C SER A 248 20.85 14.64 -2.09
N SER A 249 20.55 13.41 -1.66
CA SER A 249 20.54 12.98 -0.26
C SER A 249 21.82 12.23 0.11
N GLU A 250 22.45 12.67 1.19
CA GLU A 250 23.53 12.00 1.92
C GLU A 250 22.88 11.34 3.15
N VAL A 251 23.20 10.06 3.41
CA VAL A 251 22.49 9.21 4.38
C VAL A 251 22.75 9.69 5.82
N ALA A 252 21.72 10.17 6.52
CA ALA A 252 21.81 10.52 7.93
C ALA A 252 21.62 9.28 8.81
N ALA A 253 22.71 8.78 9.40
CA ALA A 253 22.68 7.75 10.43
C ALA A 253 22.40 8.35 11.82
N VAL A 254 21.67 7.63 12.67
CA VAL A 254 21.39 8.03 14.06
C VAL A 254 22.18 7.13 15.00
N THR A 255 23.16 7.68 15.70
CA THR A 255 23.95 6.97 16.71
C THR A 255 23.20 6.97 18.06
N PRO A 256 22.98 5.81 18.71
CA PRO A 256 22.30 5.75 20.01
C PRO A 256 23.20 6.28 21.15
N PRO A 257 22.64 6.78 22.26
CA PRO A 257 23.43 7.20 23.41
C PRO A 257 23.94 5.98 24.21
N PRO A 258 25.20 5.99 24.68
CA PRO A 258 25.75 4.92 25.50
C PRO A 258 25.09 4.89 26.89
N SER A 259 25.06 3.71 27.48
CA SER A 259 24.49 3.44 28.80
C SER A 259 25.18 4.23 29.93
N ALA A 260 24.51 5.28 30.40
CA ALA A 260 24.54 5.94 31.73
C ALA A 260 25.88 6.07 32.52
N LYS A 261 26.38 7.32 32.68
CA LYS A 261 26.71 7.98 33.98
C LYS A 261 27.17 9.47 33.86
N THR A 262 26.62 10.30 34.76
CA THR A 262 27.12 11.56 35.42
C THR A 262 27.32 12.91 34.68
N ASP A 263 26.51 13.90 35.14
CA ASP A 263 26.76 15.33 35.50
C ASP A 263 27.37 16.39 34.53
N VAL A 264 26.50 17.30 34.00
CA VAL A 264 26.43 18.82 34.02
C VAL A 264 27.73 19.68 33.81
N PRO A 265 27.74 20.95 33.26
CA PRO A 265 26.73 21.85 32.61
C PRO A 265 27.15 22.61 31.30
N ASP A 266 26.15 23.24 30.67
CA ASP A 266 26.07 24.54 29.93
C ASP A 266 27.26 25.07 29.12
N THR A 267 27.04 25.36 27.81
CA THR A 267 27.62 26.54 27.11
C THR A 267 26.72 27.02 25.96
N LYS A 268 26.90 28.30 25.61
CA LYS A 268 25.99 29.30 25.02
C LYS A 268 25.83 29.28 23.49
N GLN A 269 24.74 29.93 23.08
CA GLN A 269 24.41 30.43 21.74
C GLN A 269 25.48 31.38 21.16
N GLU A 270 25.71 31.28 19.85
CA GLU A 270 26.26 32.37 19.03
C GLU A 270 25.27 32.79 17.93
N GLU A 271 25.02 34.11 17.89
CA GLU A 271 24.31 34.84 16.85
C GLU A 271 25.22 35.01 15.62
N ILE A 272 24.71 34.72 14.41
CA ILE A 272 25.31 35.20 13.17
C ILE A 272 24.40 36.24 12.54
N SER A 273 24.79 37.50 12.71
CA SER A 273 24.33 38.66 11.96
C SER A 273 24.98 38.67 10.57
N ASN A 274 24.20 38.79 9.50
CA ASN A 274 24.71 39.25 8.21
C ASN A 274 23.84 40.38 7.66
N SER A 275 24.39 41.59 7.79
CA SER A 275 24.00 42.80 7.10
C SER A 275 24.56 42.79 5.68
N ASP A 276 23.73 43.01 4.66
CA ASP A 276 24.27 43.33 3.34
C ASP A 276 23.58 44.52 2.66
N LYS A 277 24.45 45.44 2.24
CA LYS A 277 24.17 46.76 1.68
C LYS A 277 23.85 46.61 0.20
N ARG A 278 22.75 47.21 -0.28
CA ARG A 278 22.63 47.56 -1.70
C ARG A 278 22.18 49.01 -1.93
N LYS A 279 22.78 49.53 -3.00
CA LYS A 279 23.10 50.91 -3.31
C LYS A 279 21.90 51.69 -3.88
N SER A 280 22.03 52.99 -3.66
CA SER A 280 21.31 54.12 -4.25
C SER A 280 21.15 54.09 -5.78
N SER A 281 19.98 54.52 -6.24
CA SER A 281 19.72 55.57 -7.25
C SER A 281 18.18 55.63 -7.41
N LYS A 282 17.47 56.71 -7.74
CA LYS A 282 17.73 57.84 -8.62
C LYS A 282 16.63 58.88 -8.37
N ALA A 283 16.97 60.15 -8.47
CA ALA A 283 16.09 61.30 -8.22
C ALA A 283 14.98 61.47 -9.27
N ALA A 284 13.81 61.95 -8.84
CA ALA A 284 12.79 62.55 -9.69
C ALA A 284 12.20 63.81 -9.04
N LEU A 285 12.08 64.83 -9.88
CA LEU A 285 11.64 66.21 -9.68
C LEU A 285 10.32 66.37 -8.88
N VAL A 286 10.30 67.32 -7.94
CA VAL A 286 9.10 67.83 -7.27
C VAL A 286 8.86 69.29 -7.68
N SER A 287 7.62 69.58 -8.07
CA SER A 287 7.09 70.90 -8.41
C SER A 287 6.61 71.66 -7.15
N PRO A 288 6.64 73.00 -7.11
CA PRO A 288 6.42 73.77 -5.88
C PRO A 288 4.93 73.96 -5.53
N GLN A 289 4.57 73.73 -4.26
CA GLN A 289 3.28 74.11 -3.68
C GLN A 289 3.43 75.19 -2.59
N PRO A 290 2.36 75.99 -2.33
CA PRO A 290 2.44 77.30 -1.72
C PRO A 290 2.44 77.30 -0.18
N ALA A 291 2.87 78.43 0.38
CA ALA A 291 3.14 78.69 1.79
C ALA A 291 2.01 78.28 2.76
N ALA A 292 2.37 77.42 3.73
CA ALA A 292 1.50 76.94 4.78
C ALA A 292 1.39 77.94 5.95
N MET A 293 0.15 78.25 6.34
CA MET A 293 -0.20 78.88 7.61
C MET A 293 0.20 77.96 8.78
N LYS A 294 0.80 78.54 9.84
CA LYS A 294 1.20 77.85 11.08
C LYS A 294 -0.02 77.23 11.78
N LYS A 295 -0.32 75.96 11.50
CA LYS A 295 -1.23 75.13 12.32
C LYS A 295 -0.47 74.62 13.55
N LYS A 296 -1.06 74.78 14.74
CA LYS A 296 -0.57 74.17 15.99
C LYS A 296 -0.36 72.67 15.78
N ALA A 297 0.80 72.16 16.18
CA ALA A 297 1.11 70.74 16.10
C ALA A 297 0.04 69.91 16.85
N PRO A 298 -0.43 68.79 16.28
CA PRO A 298 -1.35 67.91 16.97
C PRO A 298 -0.70 67.35 18.25
N PRO A 299 -1.47 67.18 19.35
CA PRO A 299 -0.95 66.60 20.59
C PRO A 299 -0.38 65.20 20.32
N GLN A 300 0.79 64.92 20.88
CA GLN A 300 1.41 63.59 20.77
C GLN A 300 0.54 62.53 21.48
N PRO A 301 0.43 61.31 20.93
CA PRO A 301 -0.31 60.24 21.57
C PRO A 301 0.32 59.85 22.91
N THR A 302 -0.53 59.53 23.89
CA THR A 302 -0.06 59.07 25.20
C THR A 302 0.60 57.69 25.09
N ALA A 303 1.56 57.38 25.98
CA ALA A 303 2.27 56.09 25.97
C ALA A 303 1.32 54.88 26.06
N SER A 304 0.21 55.03 26.79
CA SER A 304 -0.85 54.01 26.87
C SER A 304 -1.54 53.75 25.53
N ALA A 305 -1.79 54.80 24.74
CA ALA A 305 -2.38 54.66 23.41
C ALA A 305 -1.45 53.94 22.42
N LEU A 306 -0.13 54.21 22.50
CA LEU A 306 0.87 53.51 21.70
C LEU A 306 0.99 52.04 22.08
N ALA A 307 0.94 51.70 23.37
CA ALA A 307 0.96 50.31 23.83
C ALA A 307 -0.28 49.53 23.36
N MET A 308 -1.47 50.14 23.40
CA MET A 308 -2.68 49.50 22.85
C MET A 308 -2.61 49.32 21.33
N HIS A 309 -2.12 50.33 20.59
CA HIS A 309 -1.94 50.21 19.14
C HIS A 309 -1.00 49.06 18.79
N ARG A 310 0.13 48.91 19.50
CA ARG A 310 1.06 47.80 19.31
C ARG A 310 0.41 46.45 19.59
N LYS A 311 -0.32 46.31 20.70
CA LYS A 311 -1.02 45.07 21.05
C LYS A 311 -2.06 44.69 20.00
N TRP A 312 -2.80 45.67 19.47
CA TRP A 312 -3.71 45.40 18.37
C TRP A 312 -2.92 44.96 17.14
N GLN A 313 -1.81 45.62 16.80
CA GLN A 313 -1.06 45.37 15.56
C GLN A 313 -0.48 43.96 15.57
N GLU A 314 0.06 43.52 16.71
CA GLU A 314 0.49 42.13 16.94
C GLU A 314 -0.69 41.14 16.75
N ALA A 315 -1.90 41.49 17.22
CA ALA A 315 -3.08 40.65 17.02
C ALA A 315 -3.58 40.63 15.56
N ALA A 316 -3.39 41.72 14.82
CA ALA A 316 -3.65 41.79 13.37
C ALA A 316 -2.67 40.93 12.59
N GLU A 317 -1.38 41.04 12.91
CA GLU A 317 -0.31 40.25 12.29
C GLU A 317 -0.48 38.74 12.58
N ALA A 318 -0.89 38.39 13.79
CA ALA A 318 -1.20 37.01 14.15
C ALA A 318 -2.40 36.44 13.40
N ALA A 319 -3.36 37.27 12.99
CA ALA A 319 -4.58 36.83 12.31
C ALA A 319 -4.49 36.86 10.77
N GLY A 320 -3.78 37.83 10.21
CA GLY A 320 -3.72 38.09 8.76
C GLY A 320 -2.31 38.10 8.16
N GLY A 321 -1.29 37.67 8.91
CA GLY A 321 0.10 37.68 8.48
C GLY A 321 0.78 39.06 8.58
N LYS A 322 2.06 39.13 8.21
CA LYS A 322 2.92 40.32 8.39
C LYS A 322 2.42 41.59 7.68
N ASP A 323 1.54 41.44 6.68
CA ASP A 323 0.97 42.56 5.92
C ASP A 323 -0.36 43.09 6.48
N ALA A 324 -0.92 42.43 7.50
CA ALA A 324 -2.16 42.87 8.14
C ALA A 324 -1.93 44.16 8.93
N ARG A 325 -2.57 45.25 8.50
CA ARG A 325 -2.51 46.55 9.18
C ARG A 325 -3.85 46.89 9.80
N ILE A 326 -3.78 47.42 11.02
CA ILE A 326 -4.99 47.96 11.66
C ILE A 326 -5.40 49.24 10.97
N VAL A 327 -6.68 49.31 10.65
CA VAL A 327 -7.28 50.51 10.11
C VAL A 327 -7.88 51.32 11.25
N VAL A 328 -7.09 52.25 11.77
CA VAL A 328 -7.53 53.20 12.81
C VAL A 328 -8.22 54.43 12.22
N SER A 329 -7.92 54.76 10.96
CA SER A 329 -8.55 55.91 10.30
C SER A 329 -10.01 55.62 9.96
N LYS A 330 -10.92 56.47 10.46
CA LYS A 330 -12.37 56.34 10.22
C LYS A 330 -12.73 56.19 8.74
N ALA A 331 -12.11 56.97 7.84
CA ALA A 331 -12.44 56.92 6.41
C ALA A 331 -12.16 55.53 5.80
N ALA A 332 -10.98 54.97 6.03
CA ALA A 332 -10.65 53.63 5.53
C ALA A 332 -11.44 52.53 6.27
N ALA A 333 -11.76 52.70 7.56
CA ALA A 333 -12.61 51.76 8.29
C ALA A 333 -14.04 51.74 7.74
N LYS A 334 -14.63 52.91 7.44
CA LYS A 334 -15.94 53.02 6.78
C LYS A 334 -15.96 52.33 5.43
N LYS A 335 -14.89 52.50 4.63
CA LYS A 335 -14.74 51.79 3.35
C LYS A 335 -14.74 50.27 3.56
N LEU A 336 -13.92 49.74 4.47
CA LEU A 336 -13.88 48.30 4.75
C LEU A 336 -15.22 47.74 5.24
N ILE A 337 -15.94 48.50 6.07
CA ILE A 337 -17.28 48.11 6.54
C ILE A 337 -18.27 48.12 5.37
N TYR A 338 -18.21 49.14 4.51
CA TYR A 338 -19.04 49.22 3.30
C TYR A 338 -18.75 48.05 2.37
N ASP A 339 -17.49 47.83 2.00
CA ASP A 339 -17.05 46.75 1.10
C ASP A 339 -17.48 45.38 1.66
N LEU A 340 -17.30 45.14 2.97
CA LEU A 340 -17.77 43.91 3.61
C LEU A 340 -19.29 43.72 3.49
N LEU A 341 -20.08 44.74 3.82
CA LEU A 341 -21.54 44.65 3.75
C LEU A 341 -22.05 44.61 2.30
N TYR A 342 -21.27 45.16 1.37
CA TYR A 342 -21.55 45.14 -0.07
C TYR A 342 -21.32 43.74 -0.63
N ASP A 343 -20.17 43.13 -0.32
CA ASP A 343 -19.78 41.82 -0.83
C ASP A 343 -20.60 40.68 -0.21
N THR A 344 -20.99 40.81 1.06
CA THR A 344 -21.78 39.78 1.75
C THR A 344 -23.26 39.80 1.37
N PHE A 345 -23.76 40.88 0.74
CA PHE A 345 -25.19 41.09 0.41
C PHE A 345 -26.14 40.76 1.58
N GLY A 346 -25.65 40.89 2.81
CA GLY A 346 -26.25 40.31 4.00
C GLY A 346 -26.57 41.36 5.05
N VAL A 347 -27.62 41.10 5.83
CA VAL A 347 -27.93 41.89 7.02
C VAL A 347 -27.07 41.38 8.16
N MET A 348 -26.20 42.22 8.72
CA MET A 348 -25.29 41.82 9.79
C MET A 348 -25.53 42.64 11.05
N ASN A 349 -25.45 42.01 12.22
CA ASN A 349 -25.36 42.75 13.47
C ASN A 349 -23.91 43.21 13.73
N ILE A 350 -23.73 44.11 14.69
CA ILE A 350 -22.40 44.64 15.04
C ILE A 350 -21.40 43.55 15.46
N THR A 351 -21.89 42.47 16.09
CA THR A 351 -21.03 41.36 16.54
C THR A 351 -20.49 40.59 15.35
N ASP A 352 -21.33 40.36 14.32
CA ASP A 352 -20.95 39.62 13.12
C ASP A 352 -20.03 40.46 12.23
N ILE A 353 -20.28 41.78 12.11
CA ILE A 353 -19.35 42.70 11.43
C ILE A 353 -18.01 42.73 12.17
N TYR A 354 -18.02 42.78 13.50
CA TYR A 354 -16.79 42.75 14.30
C TYR A 354 -16.03 41.42 14.17
N LYS A 355 -16.73 40.29 14.04
CA LYS A 355 -16.11 38.98 13.80
C LYS A 355 -15.48 38.90 12.41
N ALA A 356 -16.17 39.39 11.39
CA ALA A 356 -15.65 39.43 10.03
C ALA A 356 -14.45 40.38 9.88
N LEU A 357 -14.47 41.52 10.58
CA LEU A 357 -13.37 42.50 10.62
C LEU A 357 -12.45 42.34 11.83
N LYS A 358 -12.46 41.15 12.46
CA LYS A 358 -11.71 40.91 13.68
C LYS A 358 -10.23 41.15 13.42
N CYS A 359 -9.59 41.88 14.32
CA CYS A 359 -8.19 42.31 14.23
C CYS A 359 -7.88 43.39 13.18
N VAL A 360 -8.78 43.72 12.24
CA VAL A 360 -8.56 44.78 11.24
C VAL A 360 -9.13 46.13 11.69
N VAL A 361 -10.35 46.13 12.25
CA VAL A 361 -11.02 47.35 12.75
C VAL A 361 -11.31 47.22 14.25
N PRO A 362 -10.71 48.07 15.11
CA PRO A 362 -10.96 48.02 16.54
C PRO A 362 -12.43 48.30 16.88
N SER A 363 -12.99 47.59 17.87
CA SER A 363 -14.42 47.71 18.24
C SER A 363 -14.89 49.16 18.49
N PRO A 364 -14.12 50.05 19.15
CA PRO A 364 -14.53 51.45 19.30
C PRO A 364 -14.60 52.22 17.99
N VAL A 365 -13.67 51.96 17.06
CA VAL A 365 -13.63 52.57 15.73
C VAL A 365 -14.81 52.05 14.90
N LEU A 366 -15.09 50.75 14.96
CA LEU A 366 -16.22 50.12 14.28
C LEU A 366 -17.56 50.73 14.70
N ARG A 367 -17.84 50.82 16.01
CA ARG A 367 -19.07 51.45 16.53
C ARG A 367 -19.24 52.87 15.98
N THR A 368 -18.19 53.67 16.12
CA THR A 368 -18.21 55.06 15.66
C THR A 368 -18.44 55.16 14.14
N CYS A 369 -17.87 54.24 13.36
CA CYS A 369 -18.07 54.23 11.91
C CYS A 369 -19.48 53.79 11.52
N LEU A 370 -20.05 52.79 12.18
CA LEU A 370 -21.43 52.34 11.97
C LEU A 370 -22.43 53.45 12.30
N ASP A 371 -22.23 54.14 13.43
CA ASP A 371 -23.05 55.29 13.82
C ASP A 371 -22.95 56.41 12.78
N ASP A 372 -21.72 56.78 12.37
CA ASP A 372 -21.48 57.81 11.35
C ASP A 372 -22.07 57.46 9.96
N MET A 373 -22.14 56.17 9.61
CA MET A 373 -22.65 55.68 8.33
C MET A 373 -24.17 55.46 8.34
N SER A 374 -24.77 55.29 9.52
CA SER A 374 -26.21 55.12 9.69
C SER A 374 -26.98 56.43 9.49
N PHE A 375 -28.12 56.38 8.80
CA PHE A 375 -28.88 57.57 8.42
C PHE A 375 -29.67 58.25 9.57
N ASP A 376 -29.77 57.65 10.76
CA ASP A 376 -30.90 57.94 11.68
C ASP A 376 -30.59 58.86 12.88
N ALA A 377 -29.41 59.50 12.96
CA ALA A 377 -29.03 60.26 14.15
C ALA A 377 -29.37 61.78 14.12
N SER A 378 -29.74 62.37 12.98
CA SER A 378 -29.91 63.84 12.90
C SER A 378 -31.24 64.34 12.33
N VAL A 379 -32.13 63.47 11.84
CA VAL A 379 -33.40 63.91 11.22
C VAL A 379 -34.63 63.65 12.11
N ARG A 380 -34.54 62.79 13.13
CA ARG A 380 -35.69 62.50 14.03
C ARG A 380 -35.82 63.44 15.24
N GLY A 381 -35.03 64.52 15.30
CA GLY A 381 -34.80 65.26 16.53
C GLY A 381 -35.39 66.66 16.68
N SER A 382 -36.05 67.29 15.70
CA SER A 382 -36.35 68.73 15.85
C SER A 382 -37.72 69.29 15.48
N ASP A 383 -38.68 68.62 14.83
CA ASP A 383 -39.84 69.38 14.29
C ASP A 383 -41.18 68.64 14.28
N LEU A 384 -41.67 68.18 15.43
CA LEU A 384 -43.09 67.82 15.57
C LEU A 384 -43.78 68.30 16.85
N ASP A 385 -43.19 69.23 17.61
CA ASP A 385 -43.89 69.94 18.70
C ASP A 385 -43.39 71.39 18.76
N GLY A 386 -44.01 72.28 17.99
CA GLY A 386 -43.62 73.68 17.89
C GLY A 386 -44.69 74.56 17.27
N ASP A 387 -45.92 74.45 17.78
CA ASP A 387 -46.98 75.43 17.58
C ASP A 387 -46.54 76.71 18.33
N GLY A 388 -45.90 77.63 17.60
CA GLY A 388 -45.21 78.79 18.18
C GLY A 388 -45.13 79.92 17.18
N ASP A 389 -46.24 80.63 17.04
CA ASP A 389 -46.33 81.99 16.51
C ASP A 389 -45.33 82.88 17.27
N ASP A 390 -44.15 83.14 16.72
CA ASP A 390 -43.43 84.36 17.08
C ASP A 390 -42.50 84.85 15.97
N LYS A 391 -42.56 86.17 15.80
CA LYS A 391 -41.92 86.96 14.75
C LYS A 391 -40.45 87.22 15.06
N ASP A 392 -39.72 87.57 14.00
CA ASP A 392 -38.50 88.38 13.98
C ASP A 392 -37.28 87.84 14.76
N ASP A 393 -36.20 87.47 14.07
CA ASP A 393 -35.11 88.42 13.78
C ASP A 393 -33.98 87.74 12.98
N GLY A 394 -33.31 88.52 12.15
CA GLY A 394 -32.31 88.07 11.19
C GLY A 394 -30.99 87.63 11.85
N GLY A 395 -30.55 86.40 11.54
CA GLY A 395 -29.27 85.86 12.00
C GLY A 395 -28.59 84.98 10.97
N THR A 396 -28.10 85.58 9.88
CA THR A 396 -27.32 84.90 8.83
C THR A 396 -25.98 84.40 9.37
N SER A 397 -25.90 83.16 9.87
CA SER A 397 -24.63 82.47 10.14
C SER A 397 -24.37 81.36 9.12
N LYS A 398 -23.83 81.76 7.96
CA LYS A 398 -23.26 80.84 6.98
C LYS A 398 -21.93 80.29 7.52
N ASN A 399 -21.96 79.17 8.23
CA ASN A 399 -20.77 78.34 8.42
C ASN A 399 -20.94 77.01 7.70
N LYS A 400 -20.87 77.08 6.36
CA LYS A 400 -20.88 75.93 5.46
C LYS A 400 -19.49 75.27 5.47
N GLY A 401 -19.16 74.63 6.60
CA GLY A 401 -18.00 73.75 6.70
C GLY A 401 -18.25 72.52 5.84
N LYS A 402 -17.68 72.50 4.62
CA LYS A 402 -17.71 71.36 3.71
C LYS A 402 -16.86 70.23 4.34
N SER A 403 -17.47 69.44 5.22
CA SER A 403 -16.84 68.25 5.80
C SER A 403 -16.60 67.25 4.68
N SER A 404 -15.35 67.10 4.27
CA SER A 404 -14.90 66.18 3.21
C SER A 404 -14.92 64.71 3.65
N ASN A 405 -15.66 64.36 4.70
CA ASN A 405 -15.72 63.01 5.28
C ASN A 405 -17.12 62.39 5.20
N ALA A 406 -17.99 62.95 4.36
CA ALA A 406 -19.39 62.55 4.19
C ALA A 406 -19.60 61.48 3.10
N GLU A 407 -18.53 60.93 2.50
CA GLU A 407 -18.61 60.01 1.36
C GLU A 407 -19.44 58.74 1.64
N TYR A 408 -19.44 58.27 2.89
CA TYR A 408 -20.22 57.10 3.36
C TYR A 408 -21.32 57.48 4.36
N ALA A 409 -21.62 58.76 4.53
CA ALA A 409 -22.66 59.19 5.45
C ALA A 409 -24.03 58.80 4.90
N GLY A 410 -24.78 58.00 5.65
CA GLY A 410 -26.10 57.54 5.22
C GLY A 410 -26.10 56.40 4.21
N SER A 411 -24.95 55.74 4.00
CA SER A 411 -24.88 54.55 3.15
C SER A 411 -25.52 53.32 3.80
N LEU A 412 -25.56 53.27 5.13
CA LEU A 412 -26.13 52.15 5.88
C LEU A 412 -27.56 52.44 6.35
N SER A 413 -28.43 51.47 6.08
CA SER A 413 -29.74 51.38 6.70
C SER A 413 -29.64 50.57 7.99
N VAL A 414 -30.35 51.02 9.02
CA VAL A 414 -30.34 50.40 10.35
C VAL A 414 -31.74 49.95 10.71
N LYS A 415 -31.85 48.70 11.13
CA LYS A 415 -33.06 48.16 11.76
C LYS A 415 -32.76 47.97 13.25
N ALA A 416 -33.30 48.89 14.05
CA ALA A 416 -33.10 48.89 15.50
C ALA A 416 -33.58 47.57 16.12
N GLY A 417 -32.70 46.93 16.89
CA GLY A 417 -33.01 45.76 17.70
C GLY A 417 -33.41 46.13 19.13
N ARG A 418 -33.62 45.13 19.99
CA ARG A 418 -33.87 45.34 21.43
C ARG A 418 -32.63 45.91 22.15
N ASN A 419 -31.44 45.71 21.59
CA ASN A 419 -30.16 46.22 22.10
C ASN A 419 -29.17 46.43 20.95
N ALA A 420 -28.02 47.05 21.23
CA ALA A 420 -26.98 47.31 20.22
C ALA A 420 -26.50 46.03 19.50
N ASN A 421 -26.48 44.89 20.21
CA ASN A 421 -26.06 43.61 19.64
C ASN A 421 -27.09 42.97 18.70
N THR A 422 -28.35 43.38 18.79
CA THR A 422 -29.45 42.92 17.90
C THR A 422 -29.81 43.95 16.84
N THR A 423 -29.09 45.09 16.82
CA THR A 423 -29.25 46.10 15.78
C THR A 423 -28.60 45.60 14.50
N LEU A 424 -29.39 45.59 13.44
CA LEU A 424 -29.02 45.04 12.15
C LEU A 424 -28.66 46.17 11.18
N TYR A 425 -27.48 46.07 10.59
CA TYR A 425 -26.94 46.99 9.59
C TYR A 425 -26.96 46.32 8.23
N TYR A 426 -27.41 47.03 7.21
CA TYR A 426 -27.44 46.55 5.83
C TYR A 426 -27.29 47.71 4.86
N LEU A 427 -26.81 47.42 3.66
CA LEU A 427 -26.79 48.38 2.56
C LEU A 427 -28.15 48.37 1.86
N ASP A 428 -28.70 49.57 1.65
CA ASP A 428 -29.92 49.70 0.88
C ASP A 428 -29.61 49.65 -0.62
N HIS A 429 -29.64 48.43 -1.16
CA HIS A 429 -29.40 48.18 -2.58
C HIS A 429 -30.52 48.73 -3.47
N THR A 430 -31.63 49.24 -2.90
CA THR A 430 -32.68 49.89 -3.70
C THR A 430 -32.23 51.23 -4.30
N LYS A 431 -31.14 51.80 -3.79
CA LYS A 431 -30.55 53.04 -4.30
C LYS A 431 -29.50 52.84 -5.40
N LEU A 432 -29.23 51.59 -5.80
CA LEU A 432 -28.33 51.29 -6.94
C LEU A 432 -28.94 51.78 -8.27
N GLU A 433 -28.12 51.87 -9.33
CA GLU A 433 -28.38 52.59 -10.60
C GLU A 433 -29.71 52.28 -11.31
N ASN A 434 -30.42 51.21 -10.94
CA ASN A 434 -31.76 50.85 -11.44
C ASN A 434 -32.92 51.04 -10.42
N GLY A 435 -32.75 51.88 -9.40
CA GLY A 435 -33.79 52.16 -8.41
C GLY A 435 -34.27 50.91 -7.67
N GLY A 436 -33.38 49.92 -7.50
CA GLY A 436 -33.70 48.66 -6.85
C GLY A 436 -34.48 47.65 -7.68
N ASN A 437 -34.85 47.98 -8.93
CA ASN A 437 -35.58 47.06 -9.82
C ASN A 437 -34.69 45.96 -10.43
N GLY A 438 -33.43 45.86 -9.99
CA GLY A 438 -32.49 44.83 -10.44
C GLY A 438 -31.96 45.05 -11.86
N LEU A 439 -31.30 44.02 -12.40
CA LEU A 439 -30.88 43.97 -13.81
C LEU A 439 -32.12 43.90 -14.72
N SER A 440 -32.03 44.45 -15.94
CA SER A 440 -33.11 44.26 -16.93
C SER A 440 -33.29 42.78 -17.27
N PHE A 441 -34.48 42.41 -17.71
CA PHE A 441 -34.81 41.02 -18.07
C PHE A 441 -33.81 40.44 -19.09
N ASP A 442 -33.49 41.18 -20.15
CA ASP A 442 -32.53 40.76 -21.18
C ASP A 442 -31.11 40.52 -20.61
N VAL A 443 -30.66 41.39 -19.70
CA VAL A 443 -29.34 41.24 -19.07
C VAL A 443 -29.34 40.07 -18.09
N LYS A 444 -30.45 39.86 -17.38
CA LYS A 444 -30.62 38.72 -16.47
C LYS A 444 -30.61 37.40 -17.23
N ASP A 445 -31.34 37.30 -18.32
CA ASP A 445 -31.40 36.10 -19.16
C ASP A 445 -30.03 35.78 -19.77
N LYS A 446 -29.33 36.81 -20.27
CA LYS A 446 -27.96 36.66 -20.74
C LYS A 446 -27.02 36.16 -19.65
N LEU A 447 -27.10 36.71 -18.43
CA LEU A 447 -26.26 36.29 -17.32
C LEU A 447 -26.58 34.88 -16.83
N ILE A 448 -27.85 34.46 -16.90
CA ILE A 448 -28.26 33.07 -16.65
C ILE A 448 -27.65 32.14 -17.70
N GLN A 449 -27.73 32.52 -18.98
CA GLN A 449 -27.14 31.75 -20.08
C GLN A 449 -25.61 31.65 -19.94
N ASP A 450 -24.93 32.75 -19.64
CA ASP A 450 -23.48 32.78 -19.43
C ASP A 450 -23.08 31.91 -18.23
N ASN A 451 -23.86 31.91 -17.14
CA ASN A 451 -23.63 31.05 -15.98
C ASN A 451 -23.86 29.56 -16.30
N GLN A 452 -24.90 29.23 -17.07
CA GLN A 452 -25.11 27.86 -17.56
C GLN A 452 -23.93 27.40 -18.42
N ASN A 453 -23.48 28.24 -19.37
CA ASN A 453 -22.32 27.96 -20.20
C ASN A 453 -21.05 27.75 -19.37
N ALA A 454 -20.80 28.62 -18.38
CA ALA A 454 -19.66 28.51 -17.48
C ALA A 454 -19.73 27.23 -16.61
N THR A 455 -20.92 26.85 -16.15
CA THR A 455 -21.13 25.62 -15.38
C THR A 455 -20.88 24.39 -16.24
N THR A 456 -21.38 24.35 -17.47
CA THR A 456 -21.09 23.26 -18.43
C THR A 456 -19.59 23.18 -18.74
N ALA A 457 -18.93 24.31 -18.94
CA ALA A 457 -17.48 24.35 -19.15
C ALA A 457 -16.70 23.83 -17.93
N LEU A 458 -17.09 24.22 -16.71
CA LEU A 458 -16.48 23.72 -15.47
C LEU A 458 -16.64 22.20 -15.35
N VAL A 459 -17.84 21.67 -15.56
CA VAL A 459 -18.08 20.21 -15.52
C VAL A 459 -17.25 19.49 -16.57
N SER A 460 -17.12 20.04 -17.78
CA SER A 460 -16.27 19.45 -18.81
C SER A 460 -14.79 19.44 -18.43
N LEU A 461 -14.28 20.53 -17.84
CA LEU A 461 -12.89 20.61 -17.38
C LEU A 461 -12.63 19.67 -16.20
N GLN A 462 -13.59 19.55 -15.28
CA GLN A 462 -13.49 18.60 -14.17
C GLN A 462 -13.43 17.16 -14.69
N SER A 463 -14.27 16.80 -15.65
CA SER A 463 -14.19 15.49 -16.31
C SER A 463 -12.85 15.26 -17.02
N THR A 464 -12.23 16.29 -17.60
CA THR A 464 -10.89 16.15 -18.20
C THR A 464 -9.79 15.98 -17.14
N ILE A 465 -9.88 16.68 -16.01
CA ILE A 465 -8.95 16.51 -14.89
C ILE A 465 -9.07 15.10 -14.33
N ASP A 466 -10.28 14.60 -14.14
CA ASP A 466 -10.52 13.23 -13.64
C ASP A 466 -9.98 12.17 -14.62
N ALA A 467 -10.11 12.40 -15.93
CA ALA A 467 -9.54 11.51 -16.94
C ALA A 467 -8.00 11.53 -16.92
N CYS A 468 -7.38 12.72 -16.86
CA CYS A 468 -5.93 12.86 -16.75
C CYS A 468 -5.38 12.25 -15.46
N ASN A 469 -6.09 12.38 -14.33
CA ASN A 469 -5.68 11.76 -13.07
C ASN A 469 -5.72 10.23 -13.16
N LYS A 470 -6.77 9.65 -13.76
CA LYS A 470 -6.84 8.20 -13.99
C LYS A 470 -5.71 7.68 -14.89
N GLU A 471 -5.38 8.43 -15.93
CA GLU A 471 -4.25 8.10 -16.81
C GLU A 471 -2.92 8.19 -16.06
N ALA A 472 -2.71 9.25 -15.26
CA ALA A 472 -1.54 9.39 -14.41
C ALA A 472 -1.42 8.26 -13.38
N ASP A 473 -2.52 7.87 -12.74
CA ASP A 473 -2.55 6.74 -11.80
C ASP A 473 -2.23 5.41 -12.49
N THR A 474 -2.63 5.25 -13.76
CA THR A 474 -2.30 4.05 -14.55
C THR A 474 -0.80 4.02 -14.84
N LEU A 475 -0.22 5.13 -15.29
CA LEU A 475 1.21 5.25 -15.58
C LEU A 475 2.09 5.12 -14.32
N LEU A 476 1.61 5.59 -13.16
CA LEU A 476 2.33 5.45 -11.89
C LEU A 476 2.32 4.02 -11.33
N ARG A 477 1.43 3.15 -11.81
CA ARG A 477 1.41 1.72 -11.43
C ARG A 477 2.33 0.86 -12.30
N GLU A 478 2.70 1.35 -13.47
CA GLU A 478 3.68 0.66 -14.30
C GLU A 478 5.06 0.80 -13.64
N PRO A 479 5.84 -0.28 -13.54
CA PRO A 479 7.20 -0.20 -12.99
C PRO A 479 8.01 0.77 -13.84
N THR A 480 8.88 1.53 -13.19
CA THR A 480 9.82 2.37 -13.90
C THR A 480 10.73 1.50 -14.79
N ASN A 481 11.29 2.08 -15.85
CA ASN A 481 12.19 1.34 -16.73
C ASN A 481 13.38 0.73 -15.96
N GLU A 482 13.86 1.43 -14.93
CA GLU A 482 14.95 0.97 -14.06
C GLU A 482 14.52 -0.25 -13.22
N GLU A 483 13.33 -0.22 -12.61
CA GLU A 483 12.77 -1.37 -11.89
C GLU A 483 12.51 -2.56 -12.83
N ALA A 484 11.99 -2.30 -14.03
CA ALA A 484 11.77 -3.33 -15.04
C ALA A 484 13.07 -3.99 -15.48
N ASP A 485 14.16 -3.22 -15.63
CA ASP A 485 15.49 -3.75 -15.94
C ASP A 485 16.05 -4.60 -14.78
N ILE A 486 15.83 -4.19 -13.52
CA ILE A 486 16.20 -4.98 -12.33
C ILE A 486 15.42 -6.30 -12.29
N LEU A 487 14.10 -6.25 -12.51
CA LEU A 487 13.26 -7.45 -12.55
C LEU A 487 13.69 -8.38 -13.69
N LEU A 488 13.99 -7.84 -14.87
CA LEU A 488 14.48 -8.62 -16.00
C LEU A 488 15.83 -9.29 -15.68
N GLN A 489 16.76 -8.57 -15.05
CA GLN A 489 18.04 -9.14 -14.62
C GLN A 489 17.84 -10.27 -13.61
N HIS A 490 16.95 -10.10 -12.64
CA HIS A 490 16.62 -11.13 -11.66
C HIS A 490 16.05 -12.39 -12.33
N GLU A 491 15.09 -12.23 -13.25
CA GLU A 491 14.51 -13.36 -13.99
C GLU A 491 15.55 -14.06 -14.88
N VAL A 492 16.43 -13.31 -15.54
CA VAL A 492 17.55 -13.87 -16.32
C VAL A 492 18.46 -14.71 -15.42
N MET A 493 18.85 -14.19 -14.25
CA MET A 493 19.66 -14.94 -13.29
C MET A 493 18.93 -16.19 -12.77
N ALA A 494 17.62 -16.11 -12.53
CA ALA A 494 16.82 -17.24 -12.10
C ALA A 494 16.78 -18.35 -13.16
N VAL A 495 16.61 -17.98 -14.43
CA VAL A 495 16.64 -18.91 -15.57
C VAL A 495 18.02 -19.55 -15.72
N GLU A 496 19.10 -18.79 -15.55
CA GLU A 496 20.47 -19.32 -15.61
C GLU A 496 20.72 -20.34 -14.49
N ARG A 497 20.33 -20.04 -13.25
CA ARG A 497 20.41 -20.98 -12.12
C ARG A 497 19.63 -22.27 -12.39
N LEU A 498 18.39 -22.18 -12.87
CA LEU A 498 17.58 -23.36 -13.21
C LEU A 498 18.24 -24.20 -14.30
N LYS A 499 18.89 -23.55 -15.27
CA LYS A 499 19.64 -24.25 -16.31
C LYS A 499 20.83 -25.02 -15.72
N GLU A 500 21.58 -24.43 -14.79
CA GLU A 500 22.67 -25.11 -14.08
C GLU A 500 22.18 -26.28 -13.22
N GLU A 501 21.04 -26.13 -12.55
CA GLU A 501 20.38 -27.20 -11.78
C GLU A 501 19.95 -28.36 -12.69
N VAL A 502 19.38 -28.08 -13.86
CA VAL A 502 19.04 -29.11 -14.86
C VAL A 502 20.30 -29.80 -15.38
N GLU A 503 21.37 -29.06 -15.69
CA GLU A 503 22.63 -29.64 -16.14
C GLU A 503 23.32 -30.49 -15.06
N SER A 504 23.29 -30.07 -13.80
CA SER A 504 23.82 -30.84 -12.68
C SER A 504 23.00 -32.10 -12.41
N SER A 505 21.67 -32.02 -12.53
CA SER A 505 20.75 -33.15 -12.45
C SER A 505 21.00 -34.15 -13.58
N GLN A 506 21.25 -33.68 -14.81
CA GLN A 506 21.66 -34.53 -15.93
C GLN A 506 23.03 -35.21 -15.70
N LYS A 507 23.94 -34.55 -14.97
CA LYS A 507 25.27 -35.09 -14.62
C LYS A 507 25.23 -36.08 -13.46
N LEU A 508 24.16 -36.12 -12.65
CA LEU A 508 24.03 -37.05 -11.53
C LEU A 508 24.06 -38.50 -12.04
N THR A 509 25.24 -39.11 -11.89
CA THR A 509 25.54 -40.51 -12.24
C THR A 509 24.71 -41.56 -11.50
N VAL A 510 23.84 -41.13 -10.56
CA VAL A 510 22.90 -41.98 -9.84
C VAL A 510 22.00 -42.73 -10.81
N ASP A 511 21.53 -42.07 -11.87
CA ASP A 511 20.73 -42.71 -12.92
C ASP A 511 21.54 -43.76 -13.69
N VAL A 512 22.83 -43.52 -13.94
CA VAL A 512 23.68 -44.49 -14.63
C VAL A 512 23.92 -45.73 -13.76
N LYS A 513 24.12 -45.57 -12.45
CA LYS A 513 24.29 -46.70 -11.51
C LYS A 513 23.00 -47.50 -11.35
N VAL A 514 21.86 -46.83 -11.16
CA VAL A 514 20.54 -47.47 -11.07
C VAL A 514 20.19 -48.18 -12.37
N ARG A 515 20.45 -47.56 -13.53
CA ARG A 515 20.30 -48.16 -14.86
C ARG A 515 21.16 -49.42 -15.00
N LYS A 516 22.46 -49.34 -14.68
CA LYS A 516 23.37 -50.51 -14.71
C LYS A 516 22.94 -51.63 -13.75
N ARG A 517 22.45 -51.30 -12.55
CA ARG A 517 21.96 -52.28 -11.57
C ARG A 517 20.71 -52.99 -12.09
N THR A 518 19.80 -52.22 -12.67
CA THR A 518 18.57 -52.73 -13.31
C THR A 518 18.90 -53.62 -14.51
N GLU A 519 19.84 -53.18 -15.37
CA GLU A 519 20.34 -53.96 -16.50
C GLU A 519 20.93 -55.31 -16.05
N LYS A 520 21.82 -55.31 -15.04
CA LYS A 520 22.37 -56.54 -14.46
C LYS A 520 21.29 -57.46 -13.88
N ARG A 521 20.29 -56.91 -13.19
CA ARG A 521 19.16 -57.70 -12.65
C ARG A 521 18.34 -58.34 -13.76
N LEU A 522 18.06 -57.60 -14.84
CA LEU A 522 17.37 -58.12 -16.03
C LEU A 522 18.18 -59.21 -16.73
N GLU A 523 19.49 -59.03 -16.88
CA GLU A 523 20.37 -60.06 -17.46
C GLU A 523 20.40 -61.34 -16.62
N ALA A 524 20.46 -61.22 -15.29
CA ALA A 524 20.42 -62.36 -14.38
C ALA A 524 19.07 -63.11 -14.47
N MET A 525 17.96 -62.39 -14.50
CA MET A 525 16.63 -62.97 -14.71
C MET A 525 16.52 -63.67 -16.08
N ALA A 526 17.02 -63.03 -17.14
CA ALA A 526 17.05 -63.61 -18.48
C ALA A 526 17.90 -64.89 -18.53
N LEU A 527 19.06 -64.92 -17.86
CA LEU A 527 19.90 -66.12 -17.76
C LEU A 527 19.18 -67.26 -17.04
N TYR A 528 18.54 -66.98 -15.91
CA TYR A 528 17.77 -67.99 -15.16
C TYR A 528 16.62 -68.55 -16.00
N TRP A 529 15.88 -67.68 -16.67
CA TRP A 529 14.81 -68.08 -17.58
C TRP A 529 15.34 -68.94 -18.74
N ARG A 530 16.48 -68.57 -19.37
CA ARG A 530 17.10 -69.39 -20.45
C ARG A 530 17.47 -70.78 -19.95
N LYS A 531 18.01 -70.88 -18.73
CA LYS A 531 18.36 -72.16 -18.10
C LYS A 531 17.11 -73.02 -17.88
N ARG A 532 16.05 -72.45 -17.29
CA ARG A 532 14.78 -73.13 -17.05
C ARG A 532 14.15 -73.60 -18.37
N LYS A 533 14.10 -72.73 -19.37
CA LYS A 533 13.60 -73.05 -20.72
C LYS A 533 14.34 -74.23 -21.34
N ARG A 534 15.68 -74.26 -21.24
CA ARG A 534 16.48 -75.39 -21.73
C ARG A 534 16.11 -76.70 -21.03
N VAL A 535 16.03 -76.70 -19.70
CA VAL A 535 15.67 -77.89 -18.91
C VAL A 535 14.27 -78.39 -19.28
N CYS A 536 13.28 -77.50 -19.44
CA CYS A 536 11.94 -77.88 -19.87
C CYS A 536 11.93 -78.47 -21.28
N ILE A 537 12.68 -77.88 -22.22
CA ILE A 537 12.82 -78.41 -23.59
C ILE A 537 13.45 -79.81 -23.58
N ASP A 538 14.51 -80.01 -22.80
CA ASP A 538 15.21 -81.30 -22.70
C ASP A 538 14.29 -82.38 -22.09
N PHE A 539 13.52 -82.03 -21.05
CA PHE A 539 12.52 -82.91 -20.46
C PHE A 539 11.43 -83.32 -21.45
N LEU A 540 10.88 -82.37 -22.22
CA LEU A 540 9.85 -82.68 -23.21
C LEU A 540 10.39 -83.55 -24.34
N ARG A 541 11.64 -83.34 -24.78
CA ARG A 541 12.28 -84.23 -25.77
C ARG A 541 12.41 -85.65 -25.23
N LEU A 542 12.85 -85.80 -23.98
CA LEU A 542 12.94 -87.11 -23.32
C LEU A 542 11.57 -87.79 -23.22
N MET A 543 10.51 -87.03 -22.91
CA MET A 543 9.13 -87.53 -22.88
C MET A 543 8.61 -87.93 -24.26
N ASP A 544 8.90 -87.16 -25.30
CA ASP A 544 8.54 -87.47 -26.69
C ASP A 544 9.18 -88.80 -27.13
N GLU A 545 10.46 -88.98 -26.82
CA GLU A 545 11.20 -90.23 -27.07
C GLU A 545 10.65 -91.41 -26.25
N SER A 546 10.37 -91.21 -24.96
CA SER A 546 9.94 -92.29 -24.05
C SER A 546 8.48 -92.72 -24.25
N THR A 547 7.64 -91.84 -24.81
CA THR A 547 6.21 -92.11 -25.03
C THR A 547 5.87 -92.41 -26.49
N GLU A 548 6.89 -92.62 -27.32
CA GLU A 548 6.77 -92.92 -28.75
C GLU A 548 5.86 -91.92 -29.49
N GLY A 549 5.95 -90.63 -29.13
CA GLY A 549 5.16 -89.56 -29.74
C GLY A 549 3.77 -89.32 -29.15
N THR A 550 3.39 -90.02 -28.06
CA THR A 550 2.15 -89.72 -27.33
C THR A 550 2.17 -88.30 -26.75
N VAL A 551 3.32 -87.84 -26.25
CA VAL A 551 3.57 -86.45 -25.85
C VAL A 551 4.52 -85.81 -26.85
N SER A 552 3.99 -85.05 -27.82
CA SER A 552 4.85 -84.42 -28.83
C SER A 552 5.45 -83.12 -28.31
N TYR A 553 6.78 -83.04 -28.24
CA TYR A 553 7.52 -81.84 -27.82
C TYR A 553 7.14 -80.62 -28.67
N LYS A 554 7.06 -80.81 -29.99
CA LYS A 554 6.72 -79.74 -30.94
C LYS A 554 5.33 -79.16 -30.69
N LYS A 555 4.35 -80.01 -30.35
CA LYS A 555 2.99 -79.56 -30.02
C LYS A 555 2.94 -78.85 -28.69
N CYS A 556 3.62 -79.35 -27.65
CA CYS A 556 3.65 -78.71 -26.33
C CYS A 556 4.33 -77.33 -26.36
N VAL A 557 5.40 -77.15 -27.14
CA VAL A 557 6.04 -75.81 -27.28
C VAL A 557 5.20 -74.84 -28.11
N ALA A 558 4.42 -75.34 -29.07
CA ALA A 558 3.49 -74.52 -29.85
C ALA A 558 2.24 -74.09 -29.05
N GLY A 559 1.99 -74.69 -27.88
CA GLY A 559 0.79 -74.48 -27.08
C GLY A 559 -0.39 -75.38 -27.45
N ASP A 560 -0.21 -76.32 -28.38
CA ASP A 560 -1.24 -77.28 -28.85
C ASP A 560 -1.00 -78.70 -28.31
N GLY A 561 -0.18 -78.83 -27.27
CA GLY A 561 0.27 -80.11 -26.74
C GLY A 561 -0.60 -80.67 -25.63
N GLN A 562 -0.31 -81.92 -25.26
CA GLN A 562 -0.98 -82.61 -24.15
C GLN A 562 -0.58 -82.06 -22.77
N ILE A 563 0.52 -81.31 -22.71
CA ILE A 563 0.97 -80.59 -21.52
C ILE A 563 0.87 -79.10 -21.85
N ASP A 564 0.01 -78.39 -21.13
CA ASP A 564 -0.11 -76.94 -21.23
C ASP A 564 1.16 -76.29 -20.70
N ILE A 565 1.92 -75.70 -21.61
CA ILE A 565 3.06 -74.85 -21.28
C ILE A 565 2.69 -73.46 -21.76
N GLU A 566 2.55 -72.53 -20.81
CA GLU A 566 2.37 -71.12 -21.13
C GLU A 566 3.62 -70.62 -21.86
N SER A 567 3.55 -70.59 -23.18
CA SER A 567 4.58 -70.01 -24.04
C SER A 567 4.74 -68.53 -23.70
N ASP A 568 5.99 -68.06 -23.67
CA ASP A 568 6.32 -66.65 -23.46
C ASP A 568 5.57 -65.73 -24.45
N GLU A 569 5.26 -66.24 -25.66
CA GLU A 569 4.45 -65.53 -26.65
C GLU A 569 2.99 -65.33 -26.20
N MET A 570 2.40 -66.28 -25.47
CA MET A 570 1.05 -66.13 -24.93
C MET A 570 1.00 -65.09 -23.81
N ILE A 571 2.00 -65.09 -22.93
CA ILE A 571 2.09 -64.10 -21.84
C ILE A 571 2.24 -62.69 -22.44
N ILE A 572 3.10 -62.53 -23.46
CA ILE A 572 3.28 -61.26 -24.16
C ILE A 572 2.00 -60.83 -24.89
N LYS A 573 1.32 -61.75 -25.59
CA LYS A 573 0.03 -61.48 -26.23
C LYS A 573 -1.03 -61.03 -25.21
N GLY A 574 -1.10 -61.69 -24.05
CA GLY A 574 -2.00 -61.32 -22.96
C GLY A 574 -1.67 -59.95 -22.34
N ALA A 575 -0.38 -59.63 -22.18
CA ALA A 575 0.06 -58.32 -21.70
C ALA A 575 -0.28 -57.20 -22.71
N ILE A 576 -0.05 -57.44 -24.01
CA ILE A 576 -0.44 -56.51 -25.08
C ILE A 576 -1.95 -56.32 -25.11
N GLU A 577 -2.73 -57.39 -25.01
CA GLU A 577 -4.20 -57.30 -25.02
C GLU A 577 -4.72 -56.53 -23.79
N ARG A 578 -4.12 -56.76 -22.61
CA ARG A 578 -4.43 -56.01 -21.40
C ARG A 578 -4.06 -54.53 -21.54
N ALA A 579 -2.91 -54.22 -22.14
CA ALA A 579 -2.49 -52.85 -22.43
C ALA A 579 -3.44 -52.16 -23.43
N LYS A 580 -3.85 -52.86 -24.49
CA LYS A 580 -4.84 -52.38 -25.46
C LYS A 580 -6.21 -52.11 -24.81
N ARG A 581 -6.69 -53.01 -23.93
CA ARG A 581 -7.93 -52.82 -23.16
C ARG A 581 -7.82 -51.63 -22.18
N LYS A 582 -6.66 -51.44 -21.55
CA LYS A 582 -6.44 -50.30 -20.64
C LYS A 582 -6.39 -48.99 -21.41
N ALA A 583 -5.71 -48.95 -22.56
CA ALA A 583 -5.67 -47.79 -23.46
C ALA A 583 -7.06 -47.46 -24.04
N SER A 584 -7.86 -48.46 -24.41
CA SER A 584 -9.23 -48.23 -24.88
C SER A 584 -10.18 -47.75 -23.76
N ASN A 585 -9.95 -48.14 -22.51
CA ASN A 585 -10.77 -47.69 -21.37
C ASN A 585 -10.39 -46.28 -20.89
N LEU A 586 -9.15 -45.83 -21.11
CA LEU A 586 -8.74 -44.43 -20.90
C LEU A 586 -9.29 -43.48 -21.98
N SER A 587 -9.83 -44.02 -23.06
CA SER A 587 -10.62 -43.32 -24.09
C SER A 587 -12.10 -43.25 -23.69
N LEU A 588 -12.41 -42.83 -22.47
CA LEU A 588 -13.76 -42.34 -22.18
C LEU A 588 -13.96 -41.00 -22.90
N PRO A 589 -15.17 -40.72 -23.43
CA PRO A 589 -15.42 -39.51 -24.20
C PRO A 589 -15.28 -38.31 -23.26
N ARG A 590 -14.11 -37.63 -23.32
CA ARG A 590 -13.96 -36.26 -22.83
C ARG A 590 -15.11 -35.45 -23.44
N LYS A 591 -16.13 -35.15 -22.61
CA LYS A 591 -17.14 -34.15 -22.95
C LYS A 591 -16.37 -32.91 -23.38
N LYS A 592 -16.69 -32.42 -24.58
CA LYS A 592 -16.07 -31.26 -25.20
C LYS A 592 -16.26 -30.03 -24.31
N LEU A 593 -15.35 -29.82 -23.36
CA LEU A 593 -15.11 -28.51 -22.80
C LEU A 593 -14.35 -27.73 -23.87
N LYS A 594 -15.08 -26.79 -24.45
CA LYS A 594 -14.66 -25.90 -25.52
C LYS A 594 -13.72 -24.86 -24.91
N VAL A 595 -12.48 -25.25 -24.62
CA VAL A 595 -11.43 -24.31 -24.24
C VAL A 595 -10.96 -23.61 -25.52
N ALA A 596 -11.06 -22.28 -25.49
CA ALA A 596 -10.73 -21.40 -26.60
C ALA A 596 -9.21 -21.37 -26.84
N ASN A 597 -8.86 -21.40 -28.13
CA ASN A 597 -7.62 -20.92 -28.75
C ASN A 597 -6.40 -20.65 -27.85
N THR A 598 -5.42 -21.54 -27.93
CA THR A 598 -4.02 -21.19 -27.70
C THR A 598 -3.19 -21.63 -28.90
N MET A 599 -2.35 -20.72 -29.38
CA MET A 599 -1.59 -20.77 -30.62
C MET A 599 -0.59 -21.95 -30.71
N PRO A 600 -0.18 -22.34 -31.94
CA PRO A 600 0.76 -23.44 -32.17
C PRO A 600 2.20 -22.99 -31.90
N SER A 601 2.84 -23.58 -30.89
CA SER A 601 4.30 -23.53 -30.75
C SER A 601 4.92 -24.63 -31.62
N THR A 602 5.47 -24.21 -32.76
CA THR A 602 6.46 -24.96 -33.53
C THR A 602 7.82 -24.72 -32.89
N GLY A 603 8.39 -25.73 -32.24
CA GLY A 603 9.72 -25.67 -31.65
C GLY A 603 10.32 -27.07 -31.55
N ASP A 604 11.48 -27.23 -32.18
CA ASP A 604 12.14 -28.49 -32.50
C ASP A 604 12.51 -29.37 -31.30
N ALA A 605 12.56 -30.67 -31.62
CA ALA A 605 12.83 -31.79 -30.76
C ALA A 605 14.20 -31.72 -30.07
N ALA A 606 14.20 -31.48 -28.76
CA ALA A 606 15.19 -32.04 -27.85
C ALA A 606 14.57 -33.29 -27.22
N ALA A 607 15.07 -34.45 -27.62
CA ALA A 607 14.65 -35.75 -27.12
C ALA A 607 15.08 -35.93 -25.66
N THR A 608 14.28 -35.41 -24.72
CA THR A 608 14.25 -35.95 -23.36
C THR A 608 13.64 -37.34 -23.44
N GLU A 609 14.36 -38.36 -22.95
CA GLU A 609 13.94 -39.76 -22.82
C GLU A 609 12.79 -39.91 -21.80
N ASN A 610 11.74 -39.12 -21.92
CA ASN A 610 10.49 -39.33 -21.20
C ASN A 610 9.92 -40.66 -21.66
N ALA A 611 9.61 -41.54 -20.70
CA ALA A 611 9.09 -42.88 -20.93
C ALA A 611 8.00 -42.84 -22.00
N SER A 612 8.29 -43.40 -23.19
CA SER A 612 7.34 -43.30 -24.30
C SER A 612 6.00 -43.86 -23.82
N PRO A 613 4.87 -43.14 -23.95
CA PRO A 613 3.56 -43.64 -23.53
C PRO A 613 3.14 -44.91 -24.31
N THR A 614 3.92 -45.27 -25.33
CA THR A 614 3.78 -46.49 -26.12
C THR A 614 4.56 -47.68 -25.60
N PHE A 615 5.36 -47.59 -24.53
CA PHE A 615 6.13 -48.73 -24.03
C PHE A 615 5.21 -49.75 -23.32
N ILE A 616 5.18 -51.00 -23.79
CA ILE A 616 4.34 -52.06 -23.20
C ILE A 616 5.17 -52.95 -22.28
N GLY A 617 6.42 -53.20 -22.62
CA GLY A 617 7.29 -54.11 -21.87
C GLY A 617 8.54 -54.49 -22.66
N ALA A 618 9.25 -55.52 -22.21
CA ALA A 618 10.44 -56.04 -22.88
C ALA A 618 10.23 -57.53 -23.24
N ARG A 619 10.66 -57.93 -24.44
CA ARG A 619 10.68 -59.33 -24.89
C ARG A 619 12.11 -59.80 -25.11
N LEU A 620 12.33 -61.11 -25.00
CA LEU A 620 13.59 -61.72 -25.41
C LEU A 620 13.44 -62.23 -26.86
N THR A 621 14.31 -61.77 -27.74
CA THR A 621 14.44 -62.31 -29.11
C THR A 621 14.85 -63.80 -29.07
N GLY A 622 14.74 -64.51 -30.19
CA GLY A 622 15.19 -65.92 -30.30
C GLY A 622 16.65 -66.15 -29.94
N ASN A 623 17.48 -65.10 -30.02
CA ASN A 623 18.90 -65.11 -29.62
C ASN A 623 19.12 -64.69 -28.16
N GLY A 624 18.05 -64.41 -27.41
CA GLY A 624 18.09 -64.03 -26.00
C GLY A 624 18.46 -62.57 -25.74
N LYS A 625 18.46 -61.69 -26.75
CA LYS A 625 18.64 -60.23 -26.59
C LYS A 625 17.31 -59.60 -26.13
N VAL A 626 17.37 -58.76 -25.11
CA VAL A 626 16.22 -57.98 -24.62
C VAL A 626 15.89 -56.89 -25.65
N GLU A 627 14.64 -56.86 -26.08
CA GLU A 627 14.09 -55.88 -27.01
C GLU A 627 12.90 -55.18 -26.34
N ARG A 628 12.88 -53.85 -26.37
CA ARG A 628 11.74 -53.06 -25.89
C ARG A 628 10.59 -53.23 -26.89
N VAL A 629 9.39 -53.51 -26.40
CA VAL A 629 8.19 -53.67 -27.22
C VAL A 629 7.34 -52.42 -27.05
N HIS A 630 7.21 -51.65 -28.13
CA HIS A 630 6.30 -50.52 -28.17
C HIS A 630 4.97 -50.91 -28.83
N LEU A 631 3.91 -50.21 -28.47
CA LEU A 631 2.54 -50.45 -28.95
C LEU A 631 2.40 -50.29 -30.48
N LYS A 632 3.34 -49.57 -31.10
CA LYS A 632 3.41 -49.37 -32.55
C LYS A 632 4.04 -50.55 -33.30
N ASP A 633 4.95 -51.30 -32.67
CA ASP A 633 5.73 -52.37 -33.32
C ASP A 633 4.94 -53.68 -33.52
N VAL A 634 3.64 -53.69 -33.20
CA VAL A 634 2.80 -54.89 -33.18
C VAL A 634 1.76 -54.92 -34.32
N ASN A 635 1.64 -53.82 -35.07
CA ASN A 635 0.70 -53.73 -36.20
C ASN A 635 1.36 -53.96 -37.57
N ASP A 636 2.69 -54.13 -37.59
CA ASP A 636 3.47 -54.64 -38.73
C ASP A 636 3.84 -56.11 -38.48
#